data_AF-A0A1F9REW6-F1
#
_entry.id   AF-A0A1F9REW6-F1
#
_cell.length_a   1.000
_cell.length_b   1.000
_cell.length_c   1.000
_cell.angle_alpha   90.00
_cell.angle_beta   90.00
_cell.angle_gamma   90.00
#
_symmetry.space_group_name_H-M   'P 1'
#
loop_
_entity.id
_entity.type
_entity.pdbx_description
1 polymer ?
#
loop_
_entity_poly.entity_id
_entity_poly.type
_entity_poly.pdbx_seq_one_letter_code
_entity_poly.pdbx_strand_id
1 'polypeptide(L)'
;MKIFCLLLLLCLAPGRAAAAEGWTVKLKVLNGRATYSHEQPMAAKTQENFSGKPRVRGGGPELGLIFNAYLHPAEDGLFKLDYQVELGGDKRALPPLQASGKVQLPPGKPVLAVESGGWKVILELEGESAGEYPKNWKRSIDAALKCGRLSYQAKFSYVPQDQYSVVLYNEKDDAVRKFMLGLLPNSPGLDGEFKLQYTLLLKEGRETLAGGDGELILAPGGGRRSAAAGKSCIFSAKASR
;
A
#
# COMPACT_ATOMS: atom_id res chain seq x y z
N MET A 1 -4.75 -63.27 -43.38
CA MET A 1 -4.13 -61.96 -43.65
C MET A 1 -5.19 -60.99 -44.15
N LYS A 2 -5.27 -59.80 -43.52
CA LYS A 2 -5.97 -58.53 -43.90
C LYS A 2 -6.52 -57.90 -42.61
N ILE A 3 -5.67 -57.17 -41.88
CA ILE A 3 -5.42 -55.72 -41.95
C ILE A 3 -6.51 -54.92 -41.21
N PHE A 4 -6.07 -54.46 -40.03
CA PHE A 4 -6.59 -53.40 -39.17
C PHE A 4 -7.20 -52.21 -39.94
N CYS A 5 -8.31 -51.68 -39.45
CA CYS A 5 -8.64 -50.27 -39.60
C CYS A 5 -9.37 -49.78 -38.34
N LEU A 6 -8.58 -49.43 -37.32
CA LEU A 6 -9.02 -48.86 -36.06
C LEU A 6 -9.20 -47.34 -36.29
N LEU A 7 -10.43 -46.89 -36.54
CA LEU A 7 -10.75 -45.46 -36.63
C LEU A 7 -10.80 -44.87 -35.21
N LEU A 8 -9.67 -44.32 -34.77
CA LEU A 8 -9.57 -43.47 -33.58
C LEU A 8 -10.19 -42.09 -33.90
N LEU A 9 -11.44 -41.90 -33.49
CA LEU A 9 -12.11 -40.61 -33.46
C LEU A 9 -11.43 -39.74 -32.38
N LEU A 10 -10.54 -38.84 -32.80
CA LEU A 10 -10.03 -37.77 -31.92
C LEU A 10 -11.16 -36.80 -31.61
N CYS A 11 -11.74 -36.92 -30.42
CA CYS A 11 -12.59 -35.89 -29.83
C CYS A 11 -11.75 -34.63 -29.57
N LEU A 12 -11.79 -33.69 -30.52
CA LEU A 12 -11.39 -32.30 -30.32
C LEU A 12 -12.34 -31.67 -29.29
N ALA A 13 -11.98 -31.73 -28.01
CA ALA A 13 -12.62 -30.92 -26.99
C ALA A 13 -12.25 -29.43 -27.26
N PRO A 14 -13.22 -28.53 -27.42
CA PRO A 14 -12.93 -27.10 -27.47
C PRO A 14 -12.42 -26.69 -26.09
N GLY A 15 -11.11 -26.44 -26.00
CA GLY A 15 -10.53 -25.78 -24.84
C GLY A 15 -11.22 -24.42 -24.70
N ARG A 16 -12.09 -24.28 -23.70
CA ARG A 16 -12.52 -22.97 -23.20
C ARG A 16 -11.25 -22.25 -22.80
N ALA A 17 -10.79 -21.32 -23.62
CA ALA A 17 -9.86 -20.29 -23.17
C ALA A 17 -10.55 -19.62 -21.98
N ALA A 18 -10.01 -19.83 -20.77
CA ALA A 18 -10.44 -19.08 -19.60
C ALA A 18 -10.26 -17.61 -19.96
N ALA A 19 -11.38 -16.89 -20.16
CA ALA A 19 -11.33 -15.46 -20.34
C ALA A 19 -10.63 -14.91 -19.10
N ALA A 20 -9.45 -14.32 -19.29
CA ALA A 20 -8.76 -13.63 -18.21
C ALA A 20 -9.72 -12.53 -17.74
N GLU A 21 -10.25 -12.68 -16.52
CA GLU A 21 -11.10 -11.67 -15.91
C GLU A 21 -10.27 -10.38 -15.81
N GLY A 22 -10.64 -9.39 -16.64
CA GLY A 22 -10.04 -8.08 -16.63
C GLY A 22 -10.63 -7.28 -15.47
N TRP A 23 -9.77 -6.78 -14.60
CA TRP A 23 -10.10 -5.89 -13.50
C TRP A 23 -9.61 -4.47 -13.81
N THR A 24 -10.10 -3.48 -13.07
CA THR A 24 -9.55 -2.12 -13.11
C THR A 24 -9.19 -1.70 -11.69
N VAL A 25 -7.93 -1.31 -11.48
CA VAL A 25 -7.48 -0.72 -10.22
C VAL A 25 -7.58 0.80 -10.32
N LYS A 26 -8.38 1.40 -9.44
CA LYS A 26 -8.52 2.85 -9.32
C LYS A 26 -7.65 3.37 -8.19
N LEU A 27 -6.75 4.28 -8.53
CA LEU A 27 -5.91 5.03 -7.60
C LEU A 27 -6.50 6.43 -7.40
N LYS A 28 -6.62 6.84 -6.14
CA LYS A 28 -6.90 8.24 -5.74
C LYS A 28 -5.90 8.66 -4.69
N VAL A 29 -5.19 9.76 -4.94
CA VAL A 29 -4.28 10.38 -3.97
C VAL A 29 -4.82 11.76 -3.61
N LEU A 30 -5.08 11.99 -2.33
CA LEU A 30 -5.71 13.21 -1.83
C LEU A 30 -4.73 14.01 -0.97
N ASN A 31 -4.79 15.34 -1.07
CA ASN A 31 -4.16 16.26 -0.12
C ASN A 31 -5.00 17.53 0.00
N GLY A 32 -5.65 17.73 1.16
CA GLY A 32 -6.61 18.81 1.34
C GLY A 32 -7.75 18.74 0.32
N ARG A 33 -7.86 19.75 -0.55
CA ARG A 33 -8.89 19.80 -1.62
C ARG A 33 -8.44 19.18 -2.94
N ALA A 34 -7.16 18.85 -3.09
CA ALA A 34 -6.62 18.27 -4.31
C ALA A 34 -6.82 16.76 -4.32
N THR A 35 -7.18 16.22 -5.49
CA THR A 35 -7.28 14.78 -5.75
C THR A 35 -6.60 14.47 -7.08
N TYR A 36 -5.63 13.57 -7.05
CA TYR A 36 -4.93 13.02 -8.21
C TYR A 36 -5.43 11.60 -8.42
N SER A 37 -5.84 11.25 -9.63
CA SER A 37 -6.49 9.96 -9.91
C SER A 37 -5.99 9.31 -11.19
N HIS A 38 -5.98 7.99 -11.19
CA HIS A 38 -5.63 7.16 -12.34
C HIS A 38 -6.40 5.83 -12.25
N GLU A 39 -6.76 5.28 -13.40
CA GLU A 39 -7.42 3.98 -13.51
C GLU A 39 -6.57 3.09 -14.40
N GLN A 40 -6.21 1.92 -13.90
CA GLN A 40 -5.30 1.00 -14.55
C GLN A 40 -6.00 -0.35 -14.76
N PRO A 41 -6.31 -0.73 -16.01
CA PRO A 41 -6.78 -2.08 -16.32
C PRO A 41 -5.68 -3.09 -15.95
N MET A 42 -6.06 -4.18 -15.29
CA MET A 42 -5.14 -5.21 -14.81
C MET A 42 -5.80 -6.58 -14.92
N ALA A 43 -5.04 -7.61 -15.27
CA ALA A 43 -5.47 -8.99 -15.09
C ALA A 43 -4.87 -9.55 -13.79
N ALA A 44 -5.50 -10.58 -13.23
CA ALA A 44 -4.89 -11.28 -12.11
C ALA A 44 -3.52 -11.88 -12.53
N LYS A 45 -2.55 -11.83 -11.61
CA LYS A 45 -1.14 -12.22 -11.80
C LYS A 45 -0.33 -11.33 -12.75
N THR A 46 -0.81 -10.14 -13.12
CA THR A 46 -0.04 -9.21 -13.95
C THR A 46 0.50 -8.02 -13.15
N GLN A 47 1.64 -7.51 -13.62
CA GLN A 47 2.18 -6.23 -13.20
C GLN A 47 1.87 -5.19 -14.27
N GLU A 48 1.37 -4.04 -13.85
CA GLU A 48 1.11 -2.91 -14.72
C GLU A 48 1.77 -1.66 -14.13
N ASN A 49 2.29 -0.80 -15.01
CA ASN A 49 3.04 0.39 -14.61
C ASN A 49 2.54 1.60 -15.38
N PHE A 50 2.33 2.70 -14.67
CA PHE A 50 1.97 4.00 -15.20
C PHE A 50 3.00 5.05 -14.82
N SER A 51 3.34 5.91 -15.78
CA SER A 51 4.14 7.12 -15.55
C SER A 51 3.60 8.23 -16.44
N GLY A 52 3.05 9.28 -15.85
CA GLY A 52 2.42 10.36 -16.62
C GLY A 52 1.62 11.34 -15.77
N LYS A 53 0.78 12.15 -16.43
CA LYS A 53 -0.09 13.10 -15.74
C LYS A 53 -1.34 12.39 -15.22
N PRO A 54 -1.62 12.41 -13.90
CA PRO A 54 -2.88 11.92 -13.37
C PRO A 54 -4.03 12.88 -13.70
N ARG A 55 -5.27 12.39 -13.62
CA ARG A 55 -6.44 13.26 -13.62
C ARG A 55 -6.51 14.03 -12.30
N VAL A 56 -6.55 15.36 -12.36
CA VAL A 56 -6.57 16.24 -11.18
C VAL A 56 -7.95 16.86 -10.97
N ARG A 57 -8.41 16.89 -9.72
CA ARG A 57 -9.58 17.65 -9.27
C ARG A 57 -9.19 18.51 -8.06
N GLY A 58 -9.69 19.74 -8.00
CA GLY A 58 -9.36 20.71 -6.95
C GLY A 58 -8.10 21.54 -7.26
N GLY A 59 -7.86 22.61 -6.51
CA GLY A 59 -6.78 23.59 -6.77
C GLY A 59 -5.39 23.18 -6.28
N GLY A 60 -4.97 21.93 -6.52
CA GLY A 60 -3.62 21.46 -6.19
C GLY A 60 -2.58 21.81 -7.26
N PRO A 61 -1.27 21.71 -6.95
CA PRO A 61 -0.22 21.86 -7.96
C PRO A 61 -0.29 20.75 -9.00
N GLU A 62 0.20 21.02 -10.21
CA GLU A 62 0.40 19.99 -11.23
C GLU A 62 1.54 19.06 -10.81
N LEU A 63 1.26 17.78 -10.69
CA LEU A 63 2.21 16.74 -10.30
C LEU A 63 2.11 15.58 -11.29
N GLY A 64 3.25 15.01 -11.68
CA GLY A 64 3.31 13.71 -12.33
C GLY A 64 3.04 12.57 -11.34
N LEU A 65 2.56 11.46 -11.85
CA LEU A 65 2.26 10.24 -11.11
C LEU A 65 3.09 9.09 -11.70
N ILE A 66 3.74 8.34 -10.81
CA ILE A 66 4.20 6.98 -11.08
C ILE A 66 3.35 6.04 -10.24
N PHE A 67 2.75 5.04 -10.89
CA PHE A 67 1.97 4.00 -10.23
C PHE A 67 2.37 2.63 -10.76
N ASN A 68 3.02 1.83 -9.94
CA ASN A 68 3.34 0.44 -10.25
C ASN A 68 2.44 -0.44 -9.39
N ALA A 69 1.84 -1.45 -10.00
CA ALA A 69 0.92 -2.32 -9.32
C ALA A 69 1.06 -3.76 -9.79
N TYR A 70 0.98 -4.72 -8.87
CA TYR A 70 0.87 -6.15 -9.16
C TYR A 70 -0.35 -6.74 -8.47
N LEU A 71 -1.28 -7.28 -9.25
CA LEU A 71 -2.54 -7.83 -8.74
C LEU A 71 -2.40 -9.34 -8.58
N HIS A 72 -2.49 -9.83 -7.34
CA HIS A 72 -2.50 -11.27 -7.05
C HIS A 72 -3.85 -11.90 -7.39
N PRO A 73 -3.95 -13.24 -7.53
CA PRO A 73 -5.23 -13.94 -7.60
C PRO A 73 -6.12 -13.63 -6.39
N ALA A 74 -7.43 -13.78 -6.56
CA ALA A 74 -8.36 -13.72 -5.45
C ALA A 74 -8.16 -14.91 -4.50
N GLU A 75 -8.16 -14.63 -3.21
CA GLU A 75 -8.23 -15.60 -2.11
C GLU A 75 -9.42 -15.20 -1.24
N ASP A 76 -10.39 -16.09 -1.06
CA ASP A 76 -11.63 -15.83 -0.31
C ASP A 76 -12.37 -14.54 -0.75
N GLY A 77 -12.37 -14.26 -2.06
CA GLY A 77 -13.01 -13.08 -2.65
C GLY A 77 -12.28 -11.75 -2.41
N LEU A 78 -11.05 -11.80 -1.86
CA LEU A 78 -10.18 -10.65 -1.67
C LEU A 78 -8.98 -10.74 -2.61
N PHE A 79 -8.66 -9.63 -3.26
CA PHE A 79 -7.44 -9.52 -4.06
C PHE A 79 -6.34 -8.89 -3.24
N LYS A 80 -5.12 -9.39 -3.34
CA LYS A 80 -3.94 -8.68 -2.82
C LYS A 80 -3.36 -7.82 -3.93
N LEU A 81 -3.05 -6.57 -3.63
CA LEU A 81 -2.39 -5.64 -4.55
C LEU A 81 -1.08 -5.17 -3.95
N ASP A 82 0.03 -5.43 -4.64
CA ASP A 82 1.32 -4.81 -4.34
C ASP A 82 1.36 -3.49 -5.09
N TYR A 83 1.65 -2.39 -4.39
CA TYR A 83 1.61 -1.07 -4.99
C TYR A 83 2.85 -0.24 -4.66
N GLN A 84 3.21 0.62 -5.60
CA GLN A 84 4.11 1.75 -5.40
C GLN A 84 3.50 2.97 -6.09
N VAL A 85 3.39 4.06 -5.34
CA VAL A 85 2.84 5.35 -5.80
C VAL A 85 3.88 6.43 -5.53
N GLU A 86 4.15 7.26 -6.52
CA GLU A 86 4.92 8.49 -6.37
C GLU A 86 4.17 9.65 -7.03
N LEU A 87 4.01 10.76 -6.30
CA LEU A 87 3.62 12.04 -6.88
C LEU A 87 4.84 12.96 -6.87
N GLY A 88 5.29 13.38 -8.05
CA GLY A 88 6.47 14.20 -8.25
C GLY A 88 6.18 15.43 -9.10
N GLY A 89 6.75 16.59 -8.75
CA GLY A 89 6.78 17.76 -9.64
C GLY A 89 8.01 17.74 -10.55
N ASP A 90 8.39 18.91 -11.07
CA ASP A 90 9.59 19.05 -11.92
C ASP A 90 10.89 18.63 -11.19
N LYS A 91 10.90 18.74 -9.86
CA LYS A 91 11.99 18.27 -8.98
C LYS A 91 11.86 16.78 -8.69
N ARG A 92 12.20 15.93 -9.68
CA ARG A 92 12.11 14.45 -9.57
C ARG A 92 12.85 13.83 -8.39
N ALA A 93 13.90 14.48 -7.87
CA ALA A 93 14.67 13.95 -6.75
C ALA A 93 13.94 14.01 -5.40
N LEU A 94 12.87 14.83 -5.29
CA LEU A 94 12.21 15.15 -4.02
C LEU A 94 10.67 15.17 -4.20
N PRO A 95 10.05 14.02 -4.52
CA PRO A 95 8.60 13.95 -4.69
C PRO A 95 7.88 14.22 -3.37
N PRO A 96 6.81 15.06 -3.36
CA PRO A 96 6.02 15.33 -2.16
C PRO A 96 5.44 14.08 -1.48
N LEU A 97 5.23 13.01 -2.25
CA LEU A 97 4.76 11.73 -1.74
C LEU A 97 5.42 10.57 -2.51
N GLN A 98 6.00 9.63 -1.77
CA GLN A 98 6.19 8.25 -2.21
C GLN A 98 5.53 7.33 -1.19
N ALA A 99 4.87 6.27 -1.66
CA ALA A 99 4.31 5.25 -0.81
C ALA A 99 4.40 3.88 -1.49
N SER A 100 4.66 2.85 -0.72
CA SER A 100 4.59 1.47 -1.22
C SER A 100 4.09 0.52 -0.14
N GLY A 101 3.54 -0.60 -0.58
CA GLY A 101 3.11 -1.68 0.32
C GLY A 101 2.22 -2.68 -0.37
N LYS A 102 1.46 -3.43 0.44
CA LYS A 102 0.45 -4.37 -0.05
C LYS A 102 -0.88 -4.17 0.64
N VAL A 103 -1.98 -4.25 -0.09
CA VAL A 103 -3.33 -4.12 0.48
C VAL A 103 -4.22 -5.27 0.03
N GLN A 104 -5.18 -5.64 0.89
CA GLN A 104 -6.34 -6.43 0.47
C GLN A 104 -7.40 -5.51 -0.11
N LEU A 105 -7.84 -5.82 -1.33
CA LEU A 105 -8.87 -5.11 -2.09
C LEU A 105 -10.08 -6.02 -2.27
N PRO A 106 -11.21 -5.68 -1.61
CA PRO A 106 -12.50 -6.21 -1.99
C PRO A 106 -13.02 -5.47 -3.24
N PRO A 107 -13.55 -6.18 -4.26
CA PRO A 107 -14.22 -5.54 -5.38
C PRO A 107 -15.31 -4.54 -4.93
N GLY A 108 -15.30 -3.35 -5.53
CA GLY A 108 -16.27 -2.29 -5.29
C GLY A 108 -16.11 -1.55 -3.95
N LYS A 109 -15.06 -1.85 -3.17
CA LYS A 109 -14.80 -1.19 -1.87
C LYS A 109 -13.45 -0.47 -1.87
N PRO A 110 -13.42 0.86 -1.70
CA PRO A 110 -12.17 1.60 -1.59
C PRO A 110 -11.45 1.32 -0.26
N VAL A 111 -10.13 1.24 -0.34
CA VAL A 111 -9.23 0.96 0.79
C VAL A 111 -8.25 2.11 0.95
N LEU A 112 -8.19 2.70 2.14
CA LEU A 112 -7.15 3.65 2.51
C LEU A 112 -5.83 2.89 2.72
N ALA A 113 -4.98 2.87 1.71
CA ALA A 113 -3.71 2.15 1.72
C ALA A 113 -2.71 2.81 2.66
N VAL A 114 -2.57 4.14 2.57
CA VAL A 114 -1.75 4.93 3.49
C VAL A 114 -2.33 6.33 3.71
N GLU A 115 -2.16 6.86 4.91
CA GLU A 115 -2.37 8.27 5.24
C GLU A 115 -1.16 8.80 6.01
N SER A 116 -0.59 9.92 5.59
CA SER A 116 0.54 10.57 6.28
C SER A 116 0.65 12.03 5.88
N GLY A 117 0.88 12.92 6.85
CA GLY A 117 1.15 14.34 6.60
C GLY A 117 0.12 15.05 5.70
N GLY A 118 -1.16 14.72 5.83
CA GLY A 118 -2.26 15.26 5.02
C GLY A 118 -2.51 14.53 3.70
N TRP A 119 -1.57 13.70 3.26
CA TRP A 119 -1.73 12.85 2.09
C TRP A 119 -2.52 11.58 2.43
N LYS A 120 -3.39 11.16 1.51
CA LYS A 120 -4.11 9.88 1.58
C LYS A 120 -4.00 9.16 0.24
N VAL A 121 -3.61 7.89 0.25
CA VAL A 121 -3.62 7.00 -0.92
C VAL A 121 -4.77 6.02 -0.75
N ILE A 122 -5.73 6.07 -1.68
CA ILE A 122 -6.90 5.21 -1.72
C ILE A 122 -6.81 4.35 -2.97
N LEU A 123 -6.96 3.04 -2.79
CA LEU A 123 -6.94 2.03 -3.83
C LEU A 123 -8.29 1.31 -3.85
N GLU A 124 -8.81 1.03 -5.03
CA GLU A 124 -10.10 0.38 -5.22
C GLU A 124 -10.01 -0.55 -6.41
N LEU A 125 -10.48 -1.79 -6.25
CA LEU A 125 -10.67 -2.71 -7.37
C LEU A 125 -12.10 -2.52 -7.87
N GLU A 126 -12.26 -2.11 -9.12
CA GLU A 126 -13.58 -1.96 -9.72
C GLU A 126 -14.27 -3.32 -9.88
N GLY A 127 -15.55 -3.38 -9.55
CA GLY A 127 -16.37 -4.58 -9.65
C GLY A 127 -17.47 -4.59 -8.62
N GLU A 128 -18.37 -5.56 -8.72
CA GLU A 128 -19.42 -5.77 -7.73
C GLU A 128 -18.88 -6.56 -6.54
N SER A 129 -19.35 -6.21 -5.34
CA SER A 129 -18.95 -6.89 -4.12
C SER A 129 -19.50 -8.32 -4.13
N ALA A 130 -18.63 -9.32 -3.99
CA ALA A 130 -18.99 -10.75 -3.99
C ALA A 130 -19.74 -11.22 -2.72
N GLY A 131 -20.17 -10.31 -1.84
CA GLY A 131 -20.90 -10.62 -0.60
C GLY A 131 -20.25 -10.06 0.66
N GLU A 132 -20.46 -10.75 1.79
CA GLU A 132 -19.83 -10.40 3.07
C GLU A 132 -18.35 -10.78 3.07
N TYR A 133 -17.47 -9.85 3.46
CA TYR A 133 -16.05 -10.10 3.62
C TYR A 133 -15.72 -10.48 5.07
N PRO A 134 -14.63 -11.23 5.32
CA PRO A 134 -14.19 -11.58 6.66
C PRO A 134 -14.09 -10.35 7.55
N LYS A 135 -14.68 -10.33 8.76
CA LYS A 135 -14.75 -9.12 9.62
C LYS A 135 -13.39 -8.43 9.88
N ASN A 136 -12.30 -9.18 9.75
CA ASN A 136 -10.91 -8.76 9.95
C ASN A 136 -10.15 -8.48 8.64
N TRP A 137 -10.83 -8.32 7.49
CA TRP A 137 -10.19 -7.99 6.20
C TRP A 137 -9.57 -6.60 6.22
N LYS A 138 -10.18 -5.68 6.98
CA LYS A 138 -9.71 -4.31 7.13
C LYS A 138 -8.85 -4.18 8.38
N ARG A 139 -7.53 -4.26 8.21
CA ARG A 139 -6.56 -4.06 9.29
C ARG A 139 -5.73 -2.82 9.04
N SER A 140 -5.36 -2.12 10.11
CA SER A 140 -4.51 -0.93 10.00
C SER A 140 -3.47 -0.83 11.09
N ILE A 141 -2.34 -0.21 10.77
CA ILE A 141 -1.31 0.17 11.73
C ILE A 141 -1.30 1.69 11.80
N ASP A 142 -1.57 2.23 12.99
CA ASP A 142 -1.44 3.63 13.32
C ASP A 142 -0.07 3.84 13.97
N ALA A 143 0.81 4.57 13.30
CA ALA A 143 2.16 4.88 13.73
C ALA A 143 2.29 6.39 14.00
N ALA A 144 3.10 6.76 14.99
CA ALA A 144 3.45 8.15 15.25
C ALA A 144 4.88 8.28 15.75
N LEU A 145 5.59 9.27 15.23
CA LEU A 145 6.87 9.75 15.74
C LEU A 145 6.65 11.09 16.44
N LYS A 146 6.91 11.15 17.73
CA LYS A 146 6.79 12.38 18.53
C LYS A 146 8.18 12.88 18.90
N CYS A 147 8.52 14.12 18.54
CA CYS A 147 9.78 14.77 18.86
C CYS A 147 9.49 16.10 19.57
N GLY A 148 9.56 16.10 20.90
CA GLY A 148 9.13 17.24 21.72
C GLY A 148 7.64 17.57 21.51
N ARG A 149 7.36 18.76 20.94
CA ARG A 149 5.99 19.22 20.61
C ARG A 149 5.51 18.78 19.23
N LEU A 150 6.41 18.33 18.37
CA LEU A 150 6.09 17.91 17.01
C LEU A 150 5.63 16.44 17.02
N SER A 151 4.62 16.14 16.21
CA SER A 151 4.09 14.80 16.04
C SER A 151 3.86 14.53 14.56
N TYR A 152 4.46 13.46 14.06
CA TYR A 152 4.32 12.97 12.70
C TYR A 152 3.53 11.66 12.76
N GLN A 153 2.41 11.58 12.05
CA GLN A 153 1.53 10.42 12.07
C GLN A 153 1.49 9.76 10.70
N ALA A 154 1.42 8.43 10.71
CA ALA A 154 1.15 7.64 9.53
C ALA A 154 0.18 6.51 9.87
N LYS A 155 -0.73 6.20 8.94
CA LYS A 155 -1.65 5.07 9.03
C LYS A 155 -1.47 4.22 7.77
N PHE A 156 -1.36 2.92 7.93
CA PHE A 156 -1.25 1.97 6.82
C PHE A 156 -2.37 0.95 6.91
N SER A 157 -3.04 0.64 5.80
CA SER A 157 -3.72 -0.65 5.68
C SER A 157 -2.64 -1.71 5.53
N TYR A 158 -2.75 -2.82 6.25
CA TYR A 158 -1.70 -3.84 6.23
C TYR A 158 -2.21 -5.26 6.02
N VAL A 159 -1.35 -6.05 5.40
CA VAL A 159 -1.40 -7.48 5.20
C VAL A 159 -0.25 -8.05 6.03
N PRO A 160 -0.46 -9.17 6.75
CA PRO A 160 0.64 -9.85 7.42
C PRO A 160 1.75 -10.25 6.44
N GLN A 161 2.95 -10.29 6.98
CA GLN A 161 4.26 -10.63 6.38
C GLN A 161 4.78 -9.68 5.30
N ASP A 162 4.30 -8.44 5.27
CA ASP A 162 4.64 -7.48 4.22
C ASP A 162 5.18 -6.15 4.71
N GLN A 163 5.96 -5.50 3.83
CA GLN A 163 6.63 -4.22 4.05
C GLN A 163 5.85 -3.04 3.48
N TYR A 164 5.89 -1.92 4.21
CA TYR A 164 5.24 -0.68 3.85
C TYR A 164 6.25 0.46 3.88
N SER A 165 5.96 1.54 3.18
CA SER A 165 6.75 2.76 3.30
C SER A 165 5.92 3.98 2.93
N VAL A 166 6.26 5.11 3.54
CA VAL A 166 5.82 6.41 3.08
C VAL A 166 6.98 7.38 3.18
N VAL A 167 7.15 8.26 2.21
CA VAL A 167 8.14 9.32 2.25
C VAL A 167 7.42 10.60 1.86
N LEU A 168 7.59 11.62 2.68
CA LEU A 168 7.01 12.93 2.45
C LEU A 168 8.12 13.95 2.26
N TYR A 169 7.95 14.81 1.27
CA TYR A 169 8.81 15.95 1.07
C TYR A 169 7.98 17.23 1.14
N ASN A 170 8.45 18.22 1.91
CA ASN A 170 7.84 19.55 1.95
C ASN A 170 8.85 20.60 1.49
N GLU A 171 8.59 21.20 0.33
CA GLU A 171 9.45 22.21 -0.28
C GLU A 171 9.50 23.51 0.53
N LYS A 172 8.41 23.90 1.23
CA LYS A 172 8.33 25.18 1.94
C LYS A 172 9.43 25.37 2.98
N ASP A 173 9.88 24.27 3.58
CA ASP A 173 10.82 24.28 4.69
C ASP A 173 12.15 23.57 4.33
N ASP A 174 12.37 23.22 3.05
CA ASP A 174 13.47 22.35 2.58
C ASP A 174 13.63 21.08 3.46
N ALA A 175 12.50 20.56 3.96
CA ALA A 175 12.47 19.51 4.96
C ALA A 175 12.07 18.18 4.32
N VAL A 176 13.06 17.29 4.18
CA VAL A 176 12.83 15.89 3.79
C VAL A 176 12.33 15.11 4.99
N ARG A 177 11.01 14.94 5.09
CA ARG A 177 10.38 14.15 6.15
C ARG A 177 10.24 12.70 5.70
N LYS A 178 11.36 11.96 5.77
CA LYS A 178 11.43 10.56 5.32
C LYS A 178 10.90 9.57 6.36
N PHE A 179 9.59 9.55 6.59
CA PHE A 179 8.99 8.58 7.51
C PHE A 179 8.87 7.17 6.90
N MET A 180 9.98 6.47 6.70
CA MET A 180 9.91 5.05 6.32
C MET A 180 9.30 4.23 7.46
N LEU A 181 8.53 3.21 7.13
CA LEU A 181 7.99 2.28 8.12
C LEU A 181 7.92 0.89 7.50
N GLY A 182 9.07 0.22 7.44
CA GLY A 182 9.14 -1.13 6.91
C GLY A 182 8.56 -2.15 7.89
N LEU A 183 7.26 -2.43 7.80
CA LEU A 183 6.64 -3.49 8.61
C LEU A 183 7.20 -4.83 8.14
N LEU A 184 7.72 -5.66 9.03
CA LEU A 184 8.02 -7.06 8.72
C LEU A 184 7.45 -7.88 9.85
N PRO A 185 6.15 -8.19 9.80
CA PRO A 185 5.52 -9.05 10.81
C PRO A 185 6.07 -10.48 10.65
N ASN A 186 7.20 -10.71 11.30
CA ASN A 186 7.77 -12.04 11.45
C ASN A 186 6.90 -12.82 12.43
N SER A 187 6.33 -13.92 11.92
CA SER A 187 5.49 -14.94 12.57
C SER A 187 4.29 -14.41 13.37
N PRO A 188 3.10 -15.02 13.26
CA PRO A 188 2.15 -14.92 14.37
C PRO A 188 2.87 -15.42 15.63
N GLY A 189 2.90 -14.60 16.67
CA GLY A 189 3.11 -15.10 18.02
C GLY A 189 1.95 -16.02 18.38
N LEU A 190 2.17 -16.94 19.33
CA LEU A 190 1.16 -17.92 19.76
C LEU A 190 -0.18 -17.27 20.17
N ASP A 191 -0.16 -16.00 20.57
CA ASP A 191 -1.31 -15.23 21.04
C ASP A 191 -1.89 -14.22 20.01
N GLY A 192 -1.52 -14.34 18.73
CA GLY A 192 -1.96 -13.41 17.68
C GLY A 192 -1.22 -12.07 17.66
N GLU A 193 -0.18 -11.93 18.48
CA GLU A 193 0.78 -10.83 18.39
C GLU A 193 1.66 -10.94 17.14
N PHE A 194 2.24 -9.83 16.70
CA PHE A 194 3.22 -9.82 15.62
C PHE A 194 4.34 -8.83 15.88
N LYS A 195 5.51 -9.13 15.34
CA LYS A 195 6.70 -8.29 15.46
C LYS A 195 6.70 -7.20 14.40
N LEU A 196 6.47 -5.96 14.79
CA LEU A 196 6.64 -4.80 13.93
C LEU A 196 8.12 -4.39 13.90
N GLN A 197 8.82 -4.66 12.79
CA GLN A 197 10.10 -3.99 12.51
C GLN A 197 9.84 -2.58 11.96
N TYR A 198 10.73 -1.63 12.24
CA TYR A 198 10.62 -0.27 11.72
C TYR A 198 11.98 0.32 11.37
N THR A 199 11.99 1.30 10.47
CA THR A 199 13.17 2.11 10.13
C THR A 199 12.72 3.55 9.93
N LEU A 200 13.16 4.45 10.79
CA LEU A 200 12.70 5.84 10.84
C LEU A 200 13.81 6.78 10.38
N LEU A 201 13.44 7.85 9.67
CA LEU A 201 14.35 8.94 9.35
C LEU A 201 13.61 10.28 9.26
N LEU A 202 13.79 11.14 10.24
CA LEU A 202 13.30 12.51 10.19
C LEU A 202 14.47 13.46 9.97
N LYS A 203 14.44 14.18 8.84
CA LYS A 203 15.38 15.26 8.54
C LYS A 203 14.66 16.59 8.42
N GLU A 204 15.30 17.64 8.91
CA GLU A 204 14.92 19.04 8.67
C GLU A 204 16.15 19.74 8.09
N GLY A 205 16.06 20.16 6.82
CA GLY A 205 17.24 20.52 6.02
C GLY A 205 18.28 19.40 6.02
N ARG A 206 19.48 19.72 6.51
CA ARG A 206 20.61 18.77 6.63
C ARG A 206 20.67 18.05 7.98
N GLU A 207 19.92 18.49 8.99
CA GLU A 207 19.96 17.89 10.32
C GLU A 207 19.07 16.65 10.41
N THR A 208 19.57 15.58 11.02
CA THR A 208 18.76 14.42 11.39
C THR A 208 18.22 14.61 12.80
N LEU A 209 16.91 14.83 12.91
CA LEU A 209 16.22 15.03 14.18
C LEU A 209 15.87 13.71 14.85
N ALA A 210 15.47 12.73 14.05
CA ALA A 210 15.13 11.39 14.50
C ALA A 210 15.66 10.36 13.50
N GLY A 211 16.10 9.22 13.98
CA GLY A 211 16.60 8.16 13.15
C GLY A 211 16.75 6.89 13.95
N GLY A 212 16.55 5.75 13.31
CA GLY A 212 16.81 4.46 13.91
C GLY A 212 15.92 3.37 13.37
N ASP A 213 16.42 2.16 13.45
CA ASP A 213 15.69 0.93 13.29
C ASP A 213 15.35 0.32 14.65
N GLY A 214 14.36 -0.58 14.67
CA GLY A 214 13.97 -1.25 15.89
C GLY A 214 12.73 -2.10 15.70
N GLU A 215 12.20 -2.60 16.82
CA GLU A 215 11.14 -3.60 16.81
C GLU A 215 10.11 -3.31 17.93
N LEU A 216 8.83 -3.53 17.63
CA LEU A 216 7.72 -3.48 18.59
C LEU A 216 6.91 -4.76 18.48
N ILE A 217 6.45 -5.32 19.59
CA ILE A 217 5.50 -6.44 19.56
C ILE A 217 4.09 -5.87 19.69
N LEU A 218 3.26 -6.07 18.67
CA LEU A 218 1.90 -5.54 18.60
C LEU A 218 0.86 -6.66 18.63
N ALA A 219 -0.22 -6.44 19.38
CA ALA A 219 -1.44 -7.26 19.30
C ALA A 219 -2.53 -6.49 18.53
N PRO A 220 -3.25 -7.10 17.56
CA PRO A 220 -4.42 -6.50 16.94
C PRO A 220 -5.48 -6.08 17.96
N GLY A 221 -5.84 -4.79 17.97
CA GLY A 221 -6.75 -4.22 18.98
C GLY A 221 -6.10 -3.95 20.34
N GLY A 222 -4.81 -4.24 20.49
CA GLY A 222 -4.04 -3.98 21.69
C GLY A 222 -3.75 -2.48 21.92
N GLY A 223 -3.05 -2.21 23.02
CA GLY A 223 -2.58 -0.88 23.38
C GLY A 223 -1.49 -0.37 22.42
N ARG A 224 -1.24 0.94 22.46
CA ARG A 224 -0.12 1.56 21.76
C ARG A 224 1.19 1.13 22.43
N ARG A 225 2.15 0.67 21.63
CA ARG A 225 3.52 0.39 22.06
C ARG A 225 4.46 1.50 21.63
N SER A 226 5.61 1.63 22.28
CA SER A 226 6.55 2.72 22.00
C SER A 226 7.99 2.30 22.18
N ALA A 227 8.89 2.94 21.42
CA ALA A 227 10.33 2.78 21.49
C ALA A 227 11.02 4.13 21.28
N ALA A 228 12.24 4.28 21.80
CA ALA A 228 13.05 5.46 21.56
C ALA A 228 13.45 5.55 20.08
N ALA A 229 13.51 6.76 19.53
CA ALA A 229 13.79 7.03 18.11
C ALA A 229 14.79 8.19 17.91
N GLY A 230 15.80 8.30 18.77
CA GLY A 230 16.83 9.36 18.71
C GLY A 230 16.59 10.52 19.68
N LYS A 231 17.09 11.72 19.34
CA LYS A 231 17.23 12.94 20.18
C LYS A 231 15.91 13.39 20.85
N SER A 232 15.46 12.68 21.89
CA SER A 232 14.18 12.90 22.57
C SER A 232 12.95 12.62 21.70
N CYS A 233 13.08 11.73 20.73
CA CYS A 233 11.97 11.27 19.90
C CYS A 233 11.45 9.91 20.38
N ILE A 234 10.13 9.73 20.35
CA ILE A 234 9.45 8.49 20.69
C ILE A 234 8.68 8.03 19.47
N PHE A 235 9.03 6.85 18.98
CA PHE A 235 8.21 6.13 18.02
C PHE A 235 7.13 5.35 18.77
N SER A 236 5.92 5.34 18.23
CA SER A 236 4.82 4.58 18.78
C SER A 236 3.95 3.99 17.69
N ALA A 237 3.41 2.80 17.92
CA ALA A 237 2.53 2.13 16.98
C ALA A 237 1.40 1.37 17.68
N LYS A 238 0.28 1.21 16.98
CA LYS A 238 -0.87 0.39 17.38
C LYS A 238 -1.44 -0.32 16.15
N ALA A 239 -1.80 -1.58 16.30
CA ALA A 239 -2.57 -2.32 15.30
C ALA A 239 -4.07 -2.25 15.63
N SER A 240 -4.91 -1.90 14.65
CA SER A 240 -6.36 -2.05 14.78
C SER A 240 -6.77 -3.52 14.75
N ARG A 241 -7.99 -3.81 15.23
CA ARG A 241 -8.65 -5.07 14.88
C ARG A 241 -9.02 -5.07 13.40
#